data_AF-A0A3A5TX53-F1
#
_entry.id   AF-A0A3A5TX53-F1
#
_cell.length_a   1.000
_cell.length_b   1.000
_cell.length_c   1.000
_cell.angle_alpha   90.00
_cell.angle_beta   90.00
_cell.angle_gamma   90.00
#
_symmetry.space_group_name_H-M   'P 1'
#
loop_
_entity.id
_entity.type
_entity.pdbx_description
1 polymer ?
#
loop_
_entity_poly.entity_id
_entity_poly.type
_entity_poly.pdbx_seq_one_letter_code
_entity_poly.pdbx_strand_id
1 'polypeptide(L)'
;MDSSKYERKVRKLQVRIAKAHKEKRYNKVKALRYLLATSYEAKALAIRKVTSNKGKRTAGVDHMKWDTDAKKIEAICLLKRRGYKAFPLRKVNIAKANGKTRSLGIPTMKDRAVQDISYGFRTYN
;
A
#
# COMPACT_ATOMS: atom_id res chain seq x y z
N MET A 1 10.32 -14.38 4.34
CA MET A 1 9.27 -14.14 3.30
C MET A 1 9.90 -14.25 1.92
N ASP A 2 9.63 -15.33 1.17
CA ASP A 2 10.05 -15.42 -0.24
C ASP A 2 9.28 -14.39 -1.08
N SER A 3 9.92 -13.25 -1.30
CA SER A 3 9.29 -12.09 -1.93
C SER A 3 9.18 -12.26 -3.44
N SER A 4 10.08 -13.04 -4.05
CA SER A 4 10.04 -13.34 -5.48
C SER A 4 8.79 -14.15 -5.85
N LYS A 5 8.42 -15.14 -5.03
CA LYS A 5 7.20 -15.93 -5.24
C LYS A 5 5.93 -15.08 -5.13
N TYR A 6 5.87 -14.17 -4.15
CA TYR A 6 4.73 -13.28 -3.96
C TYR A 6 4.61 -12.27 -5.11
N GLU A 7 5.72 -11.68 -5.54
CA GLU A 7 5.76 -10.76 -6.69
C GLU A 7 5.26 -11.43 -7.96
N ARG A 8 5.70 -12.65 -8.25
CA ARG A 8 5.21 -13.42 -9.41
C ARG A 8 3.70 -13.63 -9.37
N LYS A 9 3.14 -13.99 -8.22
CA LYS A 9 1.68 -14.19 -8.07
C LYS A 9 0.91 -12.88 -8.28
N VAL A 10 1.36 -11.80 -7.66
CA VAL A 10 0.73 -10.48 -7.78
C VAL A 10 0.82 -9.97 -9.22
N ARG A 11 1.98 -10.13 -9.88
CA ARG A 11 2.19 -9.76 -11.29
C ARG A 11 1.25 -10.52 -12.23
N LYS A 12 1.08 -11.83 -12.04
CA LYS A 12 0.10 -12.62 -12.82
C LYS A 12 -1.32 -12.04 -12.70
N LEU A 13 -1.71 -11.62 -11.50
CA LEU A 13 -3.05 -11.06 -11.28
C LEU A 13 -3.20 -9.67 -11.90
N GLN A 14 -2.16 -8.83 -11.85
CA GLN A 14 -2.12 -7.52 -12.52
C GLN A 14 -2.24 -7.65 -14.04
N VAL A 15 -1.49 -8.56 -14.67
CA VAL A 15 -1.59 -8.81 -16.12
C VAL A 15 -3.01 -9.23 -16.52
N ARG A 16 -3.67 -10.07 -15.70
CA ARG A 16 -5.07 -10.46 -15.92
C ARG A 16 -6.03 -9.27 -15.81
N ILE A 17 -5.80 -8.36 -14.87
CA ILE A 17 -6.57 -7.11 -14.74
C ILE A 17 -6.40 -6.23 -15.98
N ALA A 18 -5.16 -6.02 -16.42
CA ALA A 18 -4.84 -5.21 -17.60
C ALA A 18 -5.48 -5.78 -18.87
N LYS A 19 -5.36 -7.10 -19.07
CA LYS A 19 -6.01 -7.81 -20.19
C LYS A 19 -7.54 -7.67 -20.15
N ALA A 20 -8.17 -7.92 -19.00
CA ALA A 20 -9.62 -7.78 -18.86
C ALA A 20 -10.10 -6.33 -19.07
N HIS A 21 -9.30 -5.33 -18.68
CA HIS A 21 -9.59 -3.92 -18.92
C HIS A 21 -9.50 -3.57 -20.42
N LYS A 22 -8.46 -4.05 -21.13
CA LYS A 22 -8.31 -3.87 -22.59
C LYS A 22 -9.51 -4.48 -23.35
N GLU A 23 -10.00 -5.62 -22.88
CA GLU A 23 -11.18 -6.31 -23.41
C GLU A 23 -12.52 -5.68 -22.95
N LYS A 24 -12.51 -4.55 -22.22
CA LYS A 24 -13.69 -3.86 -21.65
C LYS A 24 -14.58 -4.76 -20.76
N ARG A 25 -14.02 -5.83 -20.17
CA ARG A 25 -14.73 -6.75 -19.27
C ARG A 25 -14.74 -6.22 -17.83
N TYR A 26 -15.47 -5.13 -17.59
CA TYR A 26 -15.41 -4.39 -16.32
C TYR A 26 -15.83 -5.20 -15.08
N ASN A 27 -16.81 -6.11 -15.20
CA ASN A 27 -17.17 -7.02 -14.10
C ASN A 27 -16.02 -7.93 -13.70
N LYS A 28 -15.26 -8.42 -14.68
CA LYS A 28 -14.06 -9.24 -14.46
C LYS A 28 -12.93 -8.41 -13.83
N VAL A 29 -12.74 -7.17 -14.28
CA VAL A 29 -11.80 -6.22 -13.66
C VAL A 29 -12.14 -6.01 -12.19
N LYS A 30 -13.43 -5.78 -11.86
CA LYS A 30 -13.90 -5.61 -10.48
C LYS A 30 -13.60 -6.84 -9.63
N ALA A 31 -13.89 -8.04 -10.12
CA ALA A 31 -13.62 -9.30 -9.42
C ALA A 31 -12.12 -9.54 -9.20
N LEU A 32 -11.28 -9.28 -10.21
CA LEU A 32 -9.84 -9.47 -10.10
C LEU A 32 -9.18 -8.45 -9.17
N ARG A 33 -9.62 -7.18 -9.20
CA ARG A 33 -9.19 -6.16 -8.25
C ARG A 33 -9.60 -6.50 -6.82
N TYR A 34 -10.79 -7.07 -6.64
CA TYR A 34 -11.23 -7.59 -5.34
C TYR A 34 -10.27 -8.68 -4.85
N LEU A 35 -9.98 -9.68 -5.68
CA LEU A 35 -9.05 -10.77 -5.34
C LEU A 35 -7.66 -10.24 -4.97
N LEU A 36 -7.15 -9.25 -5.71
CA LEU A 36 -5.87 -8.61 -5.44
C LEU A 36 -5.88 -7.91 -4.06
N ALA A 37 -6.90 -7.10 -3.79
CA ALA A 37 -7.00 -6.35 -2.54
C ALA A 37 -7.16 -7.24 -1.29
N THR A 38 -7.69 -8.46 -1.46
CA THR A 38 -7.84 -9.42 -0.36
C THR A 38 -6.70 -10.43 -0.24
N SER A 39 -5.81 -10.55 -1.24
CA SER A 39 -4.71 -11.51 -1.26
C SER A 39 -3.68 -11.24 -0.16
N TYR A 40 -3.21 -12.33 0.46
CA TYR A 40 -2.13 -12.28 1.44
C TYR A 40 -0.83 -11.75 0.82
N GLU A 41 -0.48 -12.22 -0.37
CA GLU A 41 0.74 -11.84 -1.07
C GLU A 41 0.78 -10.34 -1.38
N ALA A 42 -0.34 -9.77 -1.83
CA ALA A 42 -0.46 -8.34 -2.09
C ALA A 42 -0.24 -7.51 -0.83
N LYS A 43 -0.85 -7.91 0.30
CA LYS A 43 -0.68 -7.23 1.59
C LYS A 43 0.74 -7.33 2.12
N ALA A 44 1.33 -8.52 2.05
CA ALA A 44 2.72 -8.75 2.47
C ALA A 44 3.71 -7.89 1.68
N LEU A 45 3.54 -7.79 0.36
CA LEU A 45 4.38 -6.92 -0.48
C LEU A 45 4.17 -5.45 -0.17
N ALA A 46 2.94 -5.00 0.03
CA ALA A 46 2.64 -3.61 0.41
C ALA A 46 3.30 -3.24 1.74
N ILE A 47 3.21 -4.11 2.75
CA ILE A 47 3.87 -3.92 4.05
C ILE A 47 5.39 -3.89 3.89
N ARG A 48 5.98 -4.83 3.14
CA ARG A 48 7.42 -4.82 2.85
C ARG A 48 7.84 -3.51 2.19
N LYS A 49 7.10 -3.01 1.20
CA LYS A 49 7.43 -1.75 0.51
C LYS A 49 7.34 -0.56 1.45
N VAL A 50 6.25 -0.42 2.19
CA VAL A 50 6.04 0.69 3.14
C VAL A 50 7.08 0.67 4.27
N THR A 51 7.51 -0.51 4.72
CA THR A 51 8.54 -0.67 5.76
C THR A 51 9.97 -0.64 5.25
N SER A 52 10.20 -0.63 3.95
CA SER A 52 11.53 -0.43 3.34
C SER A 52 11.78 1.00 2.85
N ASN A 53 10.72 1.80 2.66
CA ASN A 53 10.83 3.17 2.18
C ASN A 53 11.59 4.10 3.15
N LYS A 54 12.17 5.21 2.62
CA LYS A 54 12.89 6.22 3.42
C LYS A 54 12.07 6.76 4.60
N GLY A 55 10.75 6.92 4.42
CA GLY A 55 9.81 7.41 5.42
C GLY A 55 9.31 6.36 6.43
N LYS A 56 9.91 5.15 6.49
CA LYS A 56 9.45 4.04 7.35
C LYS A 56 9.49 4.35 8.85
N ARG A 57 10.37 5.27 9.27
CA ARG A 57 10.53 5.67 10.67
C ARG A 57 9.56 6.78 11.09
N THR A 58 8.81 7.33 10.16
CA THR A 58 7.97 8.51 10.37
C THR A 58 6.51 8.09 10.47
N ALA A 59 5.98 8.04 11.70
CA ALA A 59 4.59 7.68 11.95
C ALA A 59 3.60 8.77 11.50
N GLY A 60 2.35 8.36 11.26
CA GLY A 60 1.22 9.25 11.00
C GLY A 60 0.64 9.83 12.30
N VAL A 61 -0.64 10.18 12.27
CA VAL A 61 -1.39 10.66 13.45
C VAL A 61 -1.61 9.58 14.52
N ASP A 62 -1.51 8.30 14.13
CA ASP A 62 -1.64 7.15 15.01
C ASP A 62 -0.36 6.84 15.81
N HIS A 63 0.72 7.57 15.53
CA HIS A 63 2.05 7.37 16.12
C HIS A 63 2.61 5.94 15.99
N MET A 64 2.02 5.11 15.13
CA MET A 64 2.38 3.70 14.97
C MET A 64 3.44 3.49 13.87
N LYS A 65 4.39 2.60 14.14
CA LYS A 65 5.40 2.10 13.20
C LYS A 65 5.33 0.58 13.14
N TRP A 66 5.70 0.01 11.98
CA TRP A 66 5.86 -1.43 11.79
C TRP A 66 7.35 -1.78 11.75
N ASP A 67 8.02 -1.56 12.88
CA ASP A 67 9.46 -1.70 13.04
C ASP A 67 9.91 -3.13 13.38
N THR A 68 9.03 -3.94 13.96
CA THR A 68 9.28 -5.36 14.28
C THR A 68 8.54 -6.28 13.31
N ASP A 69 9.06 -7.51 13.16
CA ASP A 69 8.41 -8.51 12.30
C ASP A 69 7.04 -8.94 12.83
N ALA A 70 6.86 -9.00 14.15
CA ALA A 70 5.55 -9.24 14.78
C ALA A 70 4.51 -8.20 14.35
N LYS A 71 4.85 -6.90 14.42
CA LYS A 71 3.96 -5.81 13.98
C LYS A 71 3.67 -5.86 12.47
N LYS A 72 4.65 -6.28 11.65
CA LYS A 72 4.44 -6.46 10.20
C LYS A 72 3.46 -7.61 9.93
N ILE A 73 3.56 -8.72 10.66
CA ILE A 73 2.63 -9.84 10.52
C ILE A 73 1.22 -9.42 10.96
N GLU A 74 1.09 -8.77 12.11
CA GLU A 74 -0.18 -8.24 12.61
C GLU A 74 -0.80 -7.24 11.61
N ALA A 75 0.02 -6.38 11.01
CA ALA A 75 -0.41 -5.45 9.98
C ALA A 75 -1.09 -6.15 8.78
N ILE A 76 -0.66 -7.35 8.38
CA ILE A 76 -1.31 -8.10 7.28
C ILE A 76 -2.76 -8.39 7.64
N CYS A 77 -3.01 -8.78 8.89
CA CYS A 77 -4.35 -9.07 9.42
C CYS A 77 -5.20 -7.80 9.57
N LEU A 78 -4.58 -6.67 9.90
CA LEU A 78 -5.23 -5.36 10.05
C LEU A 78 -5.66 -4.74 8.71
N LEU A 79 -4.98 -5.09 7.60
CA LEU A 79 -5.33 -4.63 6.25
C LEU A 79 -6.59 -5.36 5.74
N LYS A 80 -7.74 -5.02 6.31
CA LYS A 80 -9.06 -5.49 5.88
C LYS A 80 -9.68 -4.48 4.91
N ARG A 81 -10.32 -5.01 3.86
CA ARG A 81 -11.03 -4.19 2.86
C ARG A 81 -12.28 -3.53 3.44
N ARG A 82 -13.07 -4.30 4.22
CA ARG A 82 -14.28 -3.79 4.87
C ARG A 82 -13.89 -3.03 6.14
N GLY A 83 -14.60 -1.93 6.42
CA GLY A 83 -14.37 -1.13 7.62
C GLY A 83 -13.10 -0.26 7.57
N TYR A 84 -12.46 -0.12 6.41
CA TYR A 84 -11.37 0.85 6.26
C TYR A 84 -11.93 2.26 6.37
N LYS A 85 -11.38 3.03 7.29
CA LYS A 85 -11.54 4.48 7.41
C LYS A 85 -10.14 5.08 7.39
N ALA A 86 -9.90 5.99 6.44
CA ALA A 86 -8.62 6.68 6.33
C ALA A 86 -8.43 7.61 7.53
N PHE A 87 -7.21 7.69 8.06
CA PHE A 87 -6.89 8.66 9.09
C PHE A 87 -6.62 10.04 8.48
N PRO A 88 -6.82 11.13 9.26
CA PRO A 88 -6.33 12.43 8.85
C PRO A 88 -4.80 12.40 8.70
N LEU A 89 -4.28 13.20 7.77
CA LEU A 89 -2.84 13.29 7.54
C LEU A 89 -2.16 14.09 8.65
N ARG A 90 -1.02 13.62 9.16
CA ARG A 90 -0.20 14.40 10.09
C ARG A 90 0.54 15.49 9.32
N LYS A 91 0.24 16.76 9.59
CA LYS A 91 0.88 17.90 8.93
C LYS A 91 2.22 18.22 9.57
N VAL A 92 3.26 18.36 8.74
CA VAL A 92 4.60 18.78 9.16
C VAL A 92 5.12 19.81 8.17
N ASN A 93 5.75 20.88 8.67
CA ASN A 93 6.39 21.88 7.82
C ASN A 93 7.89 21.56 7.71
N ILE A 94 8.38 21.46 6.47
CA ILE A 94 9.79 21.22 6.17
C ILE A 94 10.37 22.51 5.58
N ALA A 95 11.47 22.99 6.15
CA ALA A 95 12.16 24.16 5.63
C ALA A 95 12.75 23.86 4.23
N LYS A 96 12.63 24.83 3.32
CA LYS A 96 13.34 24.85 2.04
C LYS A 96 14.60 25.71 2.18
N ALA A 97 15.56 25.51 1.28
CA ALA A 97 16.79 26.32 1.23
C ALA A 97 16.54 27.83 1.03
N ASN A 98 15.39 28.21 0.45
CA ASN A 98 15.01 29.59 0.19
C ASN A 98 14.23 30.27 1.32
N GLY A 99 14.29 29.74 2.55
CA GLY A 99 13.62 30.29 3.73
C GLY A 99 12.09 30.03 3.80
N LYS A 100 11.46 29.53 2.74
CA LYS A 100 10.03 29.15 2.75
C LYS A 100 9.83 27.75 3.33
N THR A 101 8.61 27.44 3.77
CA THR A 101 8.25 26.08 4.23
C THR A 101 7.45 25.31 3.18
N ARG A 102 7.64 23.99 3.11
CA ARG A 102 6.75 23.06 2.41
C ARG A 102 5.91 22.29 3.43
N SER A 103 4.59 22.40 3.35
CA SER A 103 3.70 21.53 4.13
C SER A 103 3.71 20.12 3.56
N LEU A 104 3.92 19.12 4.42
CA LEU A 104 3.87 17.70 4.10
C LEU A 104 2.76 17.04 4.91
N GLY A 105 1.89 16.29 4.24
CA GLY A 105 0.91 15.41 4.88
C GLY A 105 1.49 14.00 5.01
N ILE A 106 1.63 13.52 6.23
CA ILE A 106 2.21 12.21 6.53
C ILE A 106 1.07 11.24 6.87
N PRO A 107 0.73 10.28 5.99
CA PRO A 107 -0.27 9.25 6.26
C PRO A 107 0.23 8.21 7.27
N THR A 108 -0.70 7.48 7.90
CA THR A 108 -0.39 6.34 8.76
C THR A 108 0.23 5.19 7.96
N MET A 109 0.88 4.24 8.64
CA MET A 109 1.45 3.06 7.96
C MET A 109 0.36 2.21 7.29
N LYS A 110 -0.80 2.11 7.93
CA LYS A 110 -2.00 1.46 7.40
C LYS A 110 -2.46 2.11 6.10
N ASP A 111 -2.61 3.43 6.10
CA ASP A 111 -3.10 4.16 4.91
C ASP A 111 -2.11 4.07 3.75
N ARG A 112 -0.80 4.11 4.01
CA ARG A 112 0.24 3.91 2.98
C ARG A 112 0.15 2.52 2.35
N ALA A 113 -0.07 1.49 3.16
CA ALA A 113 -0.20 0.12 2.66
C ALA A 113 -1.50 -0.07 1.86
N VAL A 114 -2.62 0.52 2.31
CA VAL A 114 -3.87 0.53 1.53
C VAL A 114 -3.70 1.29 0.22
N GLN A 115 -2.99 2.41 0.22
CA GLN A 115 -2.66 3.18 -0.98
C GLN A 115 -1.81 2.34 -1.96
N ASP A 116 -0.82 1.61 -1.46
CA ASP A 116 0.01 0.74 -2.30
C ASP A 116 -0.80 -0.42 -2.90
N ILE A 117 -1.70 -1.04 -2.12
CA ILE A 117 -2.61 -2.08 -2.63
C ILE A 117 -3.58 -1.52 -3.68
N SER A 118 -4.05 -0.29 -3.51
CA SER A 118 -5.08 0.31 -4.35
C SER A 118 -4.53 0.93 -5.64
N TYR A 119 -3.35 1.54 -5.56
CA TYR A 119 -2.74 2.34 -6.63
C TYR A 119 -1.31 1.92 -6.99
N GLY A 120 -0.55 1.38 -6.04
CA GLY A 120 0.85 1.00 -6.22
C GLY A 120 1.09 -0.20 -7.15
N PHE A 121 0.04 -0.97 -7.42
CA PHE A 121 0.07 -2.10 -8.37
C PHE A 121 -0.28 -1.71 -9.82
N ARG A 122 -0.41 -0.42 -10.12
CA ARG A 122 -0.77 0.09 -11.46
C ARG A 122 0.43 0.20 -12.42
N THR A 123 1.66 0.03 -11.94
CA THR A 123 2.89 0.42 -12.66
C THR A 123 3.80 -0.72 -13.10
N TYR A 124 3.31 -1.96 -13.20
CA TYR A 124 4.08 -3.05 -13.81
C TYR A 124 3.69 -3.19 -15.29
N ASN A 125 4.07 -2.18 -16.09
CA ASN A 125 4.19 -2.32 -17.54
C ASN A 125 5.65 -2.60 -17.86
#